data_AF-A0A1T4ZNC3-F1
#
_entry.id   AF-A0A1T4ZNC3-F1
#
_cell.length_a   1.000
_cell.length_b   1.000
_cell.length_c   1.000
_cell.angle_alpha   90.00
_cell.angle_beta   90.00
_cell.angle_gamma   90.00
#
_symmetry.space_group_name_H-M   'P 1'
#
loop_
_entity.id
_entity.type
_entity.pdbx_description
1 polymer ?
#
loop_
_entity_poly.entity_id
_entity_poly.type
_entity_poly.pdbx_seq_one_letter_code
_entity_poly.pdbx_strand_id
1 'polypeptide(L)'
;MSIWPSLVTICALVLYLVVTINVGRARIKYKIMPPQMTGDENFERVVRVQQNTLEQLVLFLPTLWLFSEWISPIWAGALGGVWVIGRILFAWGYYQAAEKRRLGFGISSLITFTLLGGAIVGVILSLISAVKSPLVSIFCNPWF
;
A
#
# COMPACT_ATOMS: atom_id res chain seq x y z
N MET A 1 17.82 3.50 3.95
CA MET A 1 16.58 2.91 3.38
C MET A 1 16.79 1.42 3.19
N SER A 2 15.82 0.60 3.58
CA SER A 2 15.92 -0.86 3.42
C SER A 2 15.51 -1.31 2.01
N ILE A 3 16.23 -2.30 1.46
CA ILE A 3 16.03 -2.77 0.08
C ILE A 3 14.64 -3.41 -0.15
N TRP A 4 14.12 -4.12 0.86
CA TRP A 4 12.86 -4.87 0.76
C TRP A 4 11.62 -3.98 0.55
N PRO A 5 11.31 -3.00 1.43
CA PRO A 5 10.20 -2.08 1.21
C PRO A 5 10.41 -1.17 -0.02
N SER A 6 11.67 -0.87 -0.39
CA SER A 6 11.97 -0.13 -1.63
C SER A 6 11.54 -0.90 -2.87
N LEU A 7 11.88 -2.20 -2.97
CA LEU A 7 11.46 -3.05 -4.09
C LEU A 7 9.93 -3.13 -4.18
N VAL A 8 9.25 -3.33 -3.05
CA VAL A 8 7.78 -3.32 -2.99
C VAL A 8 7.20 -2.00 -3.47
N THR A 9 7.77 -0.87 -3.02
CA THR A 9 7.32 0.47 -3.43
C THR A 9 7.45 0.64 -4.95
N ILE A 10 8.58 0.22 -5.53
CA ILE A 10 8.78 0.25 -6.99
C ILE A 10 7.72 -0.58 -7.70
N CYS A 11 7.48 -1.82 -7.25
CA CYS A 11 6.46 -2.70 -7.83
C CYS A 11 5.06 -2.08 -7.75
N ALA A 12 4.70 -1.47 -6.61
CA ALA A 12 3.42 -0.81 -6.42
C ALA A 12 3.23 0.41 -7.34
N LEU A 13 4.29 1.20 -7.54
CA LEU A 13 4.28 2.35 -8.46
C LEU A 13 4.20 1.90 -9.93
N VAL A 14 4.93 0.86 -10.32
CA VAL A 14 4.83 0.27 -11.66
C VAL A 14 3.42 -0.24 -11.92
N LEU A 15 2.81 -0.95 -10.95
CA LEU A 15 1.42 -1.38 -11.05
C LEU A 15 0.47 -0.20 -11.26
N TYR A 16 0.68 0.90 -10.52
CA TYR A 16 -0.14 2.10 -10.64
C TYR A 16 0.00 2.78 -12.01
N LEU A 17 1.22 2.84 -12.55
CA LEU A 17 1.46 3.32 -13.92
C LEU A 17 0.74 2.44 -14.95
N VAL A 18 0.79 1.12 -14.80
CA VAL A 18 0.09 0.18 -15.71
C VAL A 18 -1.42 0.43 -15.71
N VAL A 19 -2.06 0.53 -14.54
CA VAL A 19 -3.53 0.79 -14.50
C VAL A 19 -3.87 2.19 -15.02
N THR A 20 -2.99 3.17 -14.86
CA THR A 20 -3.15 4.51 -15.43
C THR A 20 -3.09 4.50 -16.95
N ILE A 21 -2.13 3.78 -17.53
CA ILE A 21 -2.03 3.59 -18.99
C ILE A 21 -3.27 2.85 -19.51
N ASN A 22 -3.79 1.87 -18.76
CA ASN A 22 -5.01 1.15 -19.14
C ASN A 22 -6.23 2.06 -19.21
N VAL A 23 -6.35 3.07 -18.34
CA VAL A 23 -7.41 4.11 -18.47
C VAL A 23 -7.25 4.86 -19.79
N GLY A 24 -6.05 5.30 -20.14
CA GLY A 24 -5.78 5.98 -21.42
C GLY A 24 -6.17 5.12 -22.63
N ARG A 25 -5.81 3.84 -22.62
CA ARG A 25 -6.21 2.86 -23.66
C ARG A 25 -7.73 2.68 -23.72
N ALA A 26 -8.39 2.61 -22.56
CA ALA A 26 -9.83 2.44 -22.48
C ALA A 26 -10.56 3.69 -23.02
N ARG A 27 -10.06 4.91 -22.78
CA ARG A 27 -10.64 6.13 -23.36
C ARG A 27 -10.70 6.08 -24.88
N ILE A 28 -9.61 5.62 -25.51
CA ILE A 28 -9.55 5.47 -26.98
C ILE A 28 -10.52 4.37 -27.43
N LYS A 29 -10.50 3.21 -26.76
CA LYS A 29 -11.33 2.05 -27.13
C LYS A 29 -12.84 2.35 -27.05
N TYR A 30 -13.28 3.00 -25.97
CA TYR A 30 -14.69 3.29 -25.72
C TYR A 30 -15.11 4.69 -26.21
N LYS A 31 -14.18 5.47 -26.80
CA LYS A 31 -14.39 6.83 -27.30
C LYS A 31 -14.93 7.81 -26.24
N ILE A 32 -14.48 7.65 -24.99
CA ILE A 32 -14.87 8.51 -23.85
C ILE A 32 -13.74 9.51 -23.57
N MET A 33 -13.90 10.72 -24.13
CA MET A 33 -12.92 11.80 -24.00
C MET A 33 -13.02 12.50 -22.64
N PRO A 34 -11.90 12.97 -22.07
CA PRO A 34 -11.94 13.85 -20.90
C PRO A 34 -12.82 15.09 -21.15
N PRO A 35 -13.54 15.64 -20.14
CA PRO A 35 -13.51 15.28 -18.73
C PRO A 35 -14.46 14.13 -18.35
N GLN A 36 -15.11 13.49 -19.33
CA GLN A 36 -16.11 12.45 -19.07
C GLN A 36 -15.48 11.20 -18.43
N MET A 37 -16.15 10.68 -17.40
CA MET A 37 -15.72 9.54 -16.59
C MET A 37 -16.70 8.37 -16.59
N THR A 38 -17.83 8.51 -17.28
CA THR A 38 -18.93 7.54 -17.35
C THR A 38 -19.34 7.29 -18.79
N GLY A 39 -19.99 6.16 -19.06
CA GLY A 39 -20.55 5.86 -20.39
C GLY A 39 -20.65 4.37 -20.68
N ASP A 40 -19.51 3.68 -20.79
CA ASP A 40 -19.44 2.23 -20.96
C ASP A 40 -19.07 1.58 -19.62
N GLU A 41 -19.80 0.55 -19.22
CA GLU A 41 -19.58 -0.11 -17.94
C GLU A 41 -18.14 -0.68 -17.81
N ASN A 42 -17.56 -1.19 -18.90
CA ASN A 42 -16.19 -1.69 -18.89
C ASN A 42 -15.18 -0.54 -18.77
N PHE A 43 -15.45 0.61 -19.40
CA PHE A 43 -14.63 1.81 -19.20
C PHE A 43 -14.66 2.27 -17.75
N GLU A 44 -15.86 2.34 -17.16
CA GLU A 44 -16.05 2.74 -15.77
C GLU A 44 -15.31 1.81 -14.81
N ARG A 45 -15.37 0.49 -15.02
CA ARG A 45 -14.58 -0.47 -14.24
C ARG A 45 -13.08 -0.20 -14.33
N VAL A 46 -12.55 0.12 -15.52
CA VAL A 46 -11.12 0.43 -15.69
C VAL A 46 -10.72 1.70 -14.92
N VAL A 47 -11.54 2.75 -15.00
CA VAL A 47 -11.36 3.99 -14.24
C VAL A 47 -11.43 3.73 -12.73
N ARG A 48 -12.40 2.95 -12.26
CA ARG A 48 -12.55 2.61 -10.84
C ARG A 48 -11.38 1.79 -10.31
N VAL A 49 -10.79 0.91 -11.11
CA VAL A 49 -9.57 0.17 -10.73
C VAL A 49 -8.41 1.14 -10.49
N GLN A 50 -8.19 2.11 -11.39
CA GLN A 50 -7.11 3.09 -11.23
C GLN A 50 -7.35 4.00 -10.01
N GLN A 51 -8.55 4.57 -9.87
CA GLN A 51 -8.89 5.44 -8.74
C GLN A 51 -8.75 4.72 -7.41
N ASN A 52 -9.32 3.51 -7.29
CA ASN A 52 -9.21 2.76 -6.05
C ASN A 52 -7.75 2.36 -5.74
N THR A 53 -6.93 2.11 -6.75
CA THR A 53 -5.50 1.84 -6.53
C THR A 53 -4.79 3.07 -5.99
N LEU A 54 -5.10 4.25 -6.52
CA LEU A 54 -4.57 5.52 -6.01
C LEU A 54 -4.96 5.73 -4.54
N GLU A 55 -6.24 5.57 -4.19
CA GLU A 55 -6.75 5.69 -2.81
C GLU A 55 -6.02 4.72 -1.86
N GLN A 56 -5.81 3.48 -2.29
CA GLN A 56 -5.14 2.47 -1.46
C GLN A 56 -3.63 2.73 -1.31
N LEU A 57 -2.96 3.28 -2.32
CA LEU A 57 -1.54 3.65 -2.24
C LEU A 57 -1.26 4.69 -1.15
N VAL A 58 -2.17 5.65 -0.96
CA VAL A 58 -2.04 6.70 0.07
C VAL A 58 -1.95 6.10 1.47
N LEU A 59 -2.64 4.99 1.73
CA LEU A 59 -2.56 4.28 3.02
C LEU A 59 -1.42 3.26 3.05
N PHE A 60 -1.22 2.53 1.95
CA PHE A 60 -0.26 1.44 1.90
C PHE A 60 1.19 1.91 2.03
N LEU A 61 1.60 2.96 1.31
CA LEU A 61 2.99 3.39 1.32
C LEU A 61 3.44 3.87 2.72
N PRO A 62 2.73 4.78 3.41
CA PRO A 62 3.13 5.18 4.76
C PRO A 62 3.14 4.01 5.75
N THR A 63 2.14 3.12 5.70
CA THR A 63 2.07 1.98 6.63
C THR A 63 3.17 0.96 6.39
N LEU A 64 3.55 0.71 5.13
CA LEU A 64 4.69 -0.12 4.77
C LEU A 64 5.99 0.41 5.37
N TRP A 65 6.25 1.71 5.20
CA TRP A 65 7.48 2.34 5.68
C TRP A 65 7.53 2.44 7.20
N LEU A 66 6.42 2.78 7.86
CA LEU A 66 6.33 2.78 9.32
C LEU A 66 6.55 1.37 9.88
N PHE A 67 5.90 0.35 9.33
CA PHE A 67 6.11 -1.03 9.77
C PHE A 67 7.56 -1.49 9.54
N SER A 68 8.16 -1.12 8.41
CA SER A 68 9.55 -1.44 8.12
C SER A 68 10.51 -0.86 9.15
N GLU A 69 10.28 0.39 9.57
CA GLU A 69 11.15 1.11 10.50
C GLU A 69 11.00 0.58 11.93
N TRP A 70 9.76 0.38 12.38
CA TRP A 70 9.47 0.08 13.78
C TRP A 70 9.36 -1.41 14.11
N ILE A 71 9.19 -2.28 13.11
CA ILE A 71 9.03 -3.73 13.33
C ILE A 71 10.08 -4.52 12.57
N SER A 72 10.02 -4.57 11.24
CA SER A 72 11.00 -5.32 10.45
C SER A 72 10.90 -5.01 8.95
N PRO A 73 12.03 -4.71 8.29
CA PRO A 73 12.06 -4.49 6.85
C PRO A 73 11.77 -5.75 6.02
N ILE A 74 12.19 -6.92 6.48
CA ILE A 74 11.99 -8.19 5.75
C ILE A 74 10.50 -8.53 5.72
N TRP A 75 9.83 -8.43 6.87
CA TRP A 75 8.39 -8.65 6.98
C TRP A 75 7.58 -7.58 6.23
N ALA A 76 8.02 -6.31 6.26
CA ALA A 76 7.43 -5.26 5.43
C ALA A 76 7.49 -5.64 3.93
N GLY A 77 8.64 -6.13 3.47
CA GLY A 77 8.82 -6.62 2.10
C GLY A 77 7.87 -7.77 1.75
N ALA A 78 7.79 -8.79 2.60
CA ALA A 78 6.94 -9.96 2.37
C ALA A 78 5.45 -9.58 2.31
N LEU A 79 4.95 -8.87 3.33
CA LEU A 79 3.56 -8.40 3.39
C LEU A 79 3.26 -7.47 2.21
N GLY A 80 4.15 -6.53 1.94
CA GLY A 80 4.03 -5.61 0.81
C GLY A 80 3.98 -6.31 -0.55
N GLY A 81 4.74 -7.39 -0.74
CA GLY A 81 4.64 -8.23 -1.93
C GLY A 81 3.25 -8.87 -2.10
N VAL A 82 2.69 -9.40 -1.00
CA VAL A 82 1.32 -9.95 -0.98
C VAL A 82 0.29 -8.87 -1.32
N TRP A 83 0.48 -7.65 -0.83
CA TRP A 83 -0.38 -6.52 -1.18
C TRP A 83 -0.37 -6.22 -2.68
N VAL A 84 0.82 -6.19 -3.31
CA VAL A 84 0.94 -5.98 -4.76
C VAL A 84 0.20 -7.07 -5.55
N ILE A 85 0.35 -8.34 -5.15
CA ILE A 85 -0.38 -9.46 -5.76
C ILE A 85 -1.89 -9.28 -5.59
N GLY A 86 -2.34 -8.91 -4.38
CA GLY A 86 -3.74 -8.59 -4.11
C GLY A 86 -4.30 -7.51 -5.03
N ARG A 87 -3.52 -6.46 -5.32
CA ARG A 87 -3.92 -5.39 -6.25
C ARG A 87 -3.96 -5.84 -7.71
N ILE A 88 -3.06 -6.73 -8.13
CA ILE A 88 -3.11 -7.36 -9.47
C ILE A 88 -4.39 -8.19 -9.62
N LEU A 89 -4.69 -9.03 -8.63
CA LEU A 89 -5.92 -9.84 -8.61
C LEU A 89 -7.18 -8.97 -8.58
N PHE A 90 -7.15 -7.87 -7.81
CA PHE A 90 -8.23 -6.89 -7.77
C PHE A 90 -8.48 -6.30 -9.16
N ALA A 91 -7.44 -5.79 -9.82
CA ALA A 91 -7.54 -5.18 -11.15
C ALA A 91 -8.07 -6.18 -12.18
N TRP A 92 -7.47 -7.37 -12.24
CA TRP A 92 -7.85 -8.41 -13.18
C TRP A 92 -9.29 -8.90 -12.98
N GLY A 93 -9.70 -9.14 -11.73
CA GLY A 93 -11.06 -9.54 -11.40
C GLY A 93 -12.08 -8.45 -11.79
N TYR A 94 -11.79 -7.19 -11.47
CA TYR A 94 -12.70 -6.09 -11.72
C TYR A 94 -12.85 -5.78 -13.22
N TYR A 95 -11.80 -5.96 -14.02
CA TYR A 95 -11.91 -5.84 -15.48
C TYR A 95 -12.88 -6.87 -16.08
N GLN A 96 -12.99 -8.06 -15.50
CA GLN A 96 -13.93 -9.09 -15.96
C GLN A 96 -15.37 -8.83 -15.51
N ALA A 97 -15.57 -8.54 -14.21
CA ALA A 97 -16.88 -8.28 -13.64
C ALA A 97 -16.75 -7.53 -12.30
N ALA A 98 -17.72 -6.66 -12.01
CA ALA A 98 -17.71 -5.85 -10.78
C ALA A 98 -17.63 -6.67 -9.49
N GLU A 99 -18.20 -7.87 -9.49
CA GLU A 99 -18.27 -8.74 -8.30
C GLU A 99 -16.96 -9.48 -8.01
N LYS A 100 -16.15 -9.76 -9.05
CA LYS A 100 -14.90 -10.51 -8.93
C LYS A 100 -13.77 -9.75 -8.25
N ARG A 101 -13.98 -8.46 -7.95
CA ARG A 101 -12.99 -7.60 -7.27
C ARG A 101 -12.78 -7.93 -5.79
N ARG A 102 -13.74 -8.63 -5.15
CA ARG A 102 -13.80 -8.78 -3.68
C ARG A 102 -12.58 -9.47 -3.09
N LEU A 103 -12.09 -10.54 -3.73
CA LEU A 103 -10.95 -11.32 -3.23
C LEU A 103 -9.66 -10.49 -3.18
N GLY A 104 -9.28 -9.87 -4.31
CA GLY A 104 -8.09 -9.03 -4.37
C GLY A 104 -8.18 -7.81 -3.46
N PHE A 105 -9.38 -7.23 -3.32
CA PHE A 105 -9.61 -6.13 -2.37
C PHE A 105 -9.40 -6.60 -0.92
N GLY A 106 -10.02 -7.71 -0.51
CA GLY A 106 -9.92 -8.25 0.84
C GLY A 106 -8.48 -8.58 1.25
N ILE A 107 -7.72 -9.22 0.36
CA ILE A 107 -6.29 -9.50 0.60
C ILE A 107 -5.52 -8.20 0.84
N SER A 108 -5.66 -7.23 -0.07
CA SER A 108 -4.93 -5.96 0.02
C SER A 108 -5.30 -5.19 1.28
N SER A 109 -6.59 -5.14 1.63
CA SER A 109 -7.05 -4.46 2.85
C SER A 109 -6.54 -5.12 4.12
N LEU A 110 -6.55 -6.46 4.20
CA LEU A 110 -6.02 -7.19 5.34
C LEU A 110 -4.55 -6.85 5.57
N ILE A 111 -3.75 -6.87 4.50
CA ILE A 111 -2.33 -6.52 4.59
C ILE A 111 -2.12 -5.08 5.06
N THR A 112 -2.86 -4.12 4.50
CA THR A 112 -2.77 -2.71 4.94
C THR A 112 -3.09 -2.58 6.44
N PHE A 113 -4.11 -3.28 6.93
CA PHE A 113 -4.44 -3.27 8.36
C PHE A 113 -3.38 -3.94 9.23
N THR A 114 -2.78 -5.05 8.76
CA THR A 114 -1.66 -5.68 9.47
C THR A 114 -0.45 -4.76 9.55
N LEU A 115 -0.09 -4.08 8.45
CA LEU A 115 1.01 -3.12 8.42
C LEU A 115 0.73 -1.93 9.36
N LEU A 116 -0.49 -1.37 9.32
CA LEU A 116 -0.88 -0.27 10.19
C LEU A 116 -0.86 -0.69 11.68
N GLY A 117 -1.48 -1.82 12.01
CA GLY A 117 -1.51 -2.32 13.38
C GLY A 117 -0.12 -2.61 13.93
N GLY A 118 0.73 -3.25 13.13
CA GLY A 118 2.13 -3.49 13.50
C GLY A 118 2.92 -2.20 13.67
N ALA A 119 2.74 -1.21 12.79
CA ALA A 119 3.36 0.10 12.94
C ALA A 119 2.96 0.80 14.25
N ILE A 120 1.67 0.80 14.59
CA ILE A 120 1.17 1.38 15.85
C ILE A 120 1.82 0.69 17.05
N VAL A 121 1.83 -0.64 17.08
CA VAL A 121 2.44 -1.41 18.16
C VAL A 121 3.93 -1.11 18.28
N GLY A 122 4.67 -1.11 17.16
CA GLY A 122 6.11 -0.84 17.15
C GLY A 122 6.46 0.56 17.69
N VAL A 123 5.70 1.58 17.28
CA VAL A 123 5.87 2.95 17.79
C VAL A 123 5.59 3.03 19.29
N ILE A 124 4.48 2.45 19.76
CA ILE A 124 4.11 2.48 21.19
C ILE A 124 5.15 1.76 22.05
N LEU A 125 5.61 0.58 21.65
CA LEU A 125 6.63 -0.17 22.39
C LEU A 125 7.97 0.58 22.46
N SER A 126 8.33 1.28 21.39
CA SER A 126 9.52 2.12 21.35
C SER A 126 9.39 3.33 22.27
N LEU A 127 8.22 3.96 22.31
CA LEU A 127 7.93 5.06 23.22
C LEU A 127 8.00 4.61 24.69
N ILE A 128 7.40 3.47 25.03
CA ILE A 128 7.44 2.91 26.39
C ILE A 128 8.89 2.60 26.80
N SER A 129 9.68 2.03 25.89
CA SER A 129 11.09 1.73 26.13
C SER A 129 11.91 3.01 26.38
N ALA A 130 11.68 4.06 25.59
CA ALA A 130 12.32 5.36 25.77
C ALA A 130 11.96 6.00 27.13
N VAL A 131 10.68 5.94 27.54
CA VAL A 131 10.20 6.49 28.82
C VAL A 131 10.67 5.69 30.04
N LYS A 132 11.01 4.40 29.89
CA LYS A 132 11.61 3.59 30.97
C LYS A 132 13.13 3.77 31.10
N SER A 133 13.79 4.28 30.05
CA SER A 133 15.23 4.58 30.01
C SER A 133 15.72 5.93 30.62
N PRO A 134 15.00 6.74 31.44
CA PRO A 134 15.57 7.99 31.97
C PRO A 134 16.59 7.79 33.10
N LEU A 135 16.69 6.59 33.70
CA LEU A 135 17.44 6.41 34.95
C LEU A 135 18.84 5.78 34.78
N VAL A 136 19.24 5.30 33.60
CA VAL A 136 20.57 4.67 33.43
C VAL A 136 21.61 5.63 32.86
N SER A 137 21.21 6.67 32.12
CA SER A 137 22.16 7.66 31.57
C SER A 137 22.62 8.73 32.56
N ILE A 138 21.93 8.89 33.70
CA ILE A 138 22.30 9.88 34.74
C ILE A 138 23.42 9.33 35.65
N PHE A 139 23.57 8.01 35.81
CA PHE A 139 24.54 7.40 36.74
C PHE A 139 25.82 6.88 36.07
N CYS A 140 26.03 7.07 34.77
CA CYS A 140 27.20 6.57 34.02
C CYS A 140 28.07 7.68 33.42
N ASN A 141 28.16 8.85 34.05
CA ASN A 141 29.11 9.88 33.67
C ASN A 141 30.14 10.08 34.81
N PRO A 142 31.33 9.46 34.76
CA PRO A 142 32.32 9.52 35.84
C PRO A 142 33.20 10.80 35.81
N TRP A 143 32.72 11.89 35.22
CA TRP A 143 33.49 13.15 35.06
C TRP A 143 32.77 14.40 35.59
N PHE A 144 31.98 14.26 36.65
CA PHE A 144 31.69 15.33 37.62
C PHE A 144 31.76 14.77 39.04
#